data_AF-A0A7L2A8I3-F1
#
_entry.id   AF-A0A7L2A8I3-F1
#
_cell.length_a   1.000
_cell.length_b   1.000
_cell.length_c   1.000
_cell.angle_alpha   90.00
_cell.angle_beta   90.00
_cell.angle_gamma   90.00
#
_symmetry.space_group_name_H-M   'P 1'
#
loop_
_entity.id
_entity.type
_entity.pdbx_description
1 polymer ?
#
loop_
_entity_poly.entity_id
_entity_poly.type
_entity_poly.pdbx_seq_one_letter_code
_entity_poly.pdbx_strand_id
1 'polypeptide(L)'
;LQLNHSGHYHCQGLVNSGVPAAWQESVPVTVTVHGVPLSGVSLWVQPIRRQVTLGDHLVLRCVVATGTGPLSFTWLWTGSGRELLGTGPHLELQHVG
;
A
#
# COMPACT_ATOMS: atom_id res chain seq x y z
N LEU A 1 -4.47 -5.57 -11.16
CA LEU A 1 -4.65 -4.18 -11.65
C LEU A 1 -4.15 -3.21 -10.58
N GLN A 2 -3.58 -2.08 -10.97
CA GLN A 2 -3.13 -1.02 -10.06
C GLN A 2 -4.04 0.22 -10.22
N LEU A 3 -4.08 1.11 -9.22
CA LEU A 3 -4.90 2.34 -9.25
C LEU A 3 -4.55 3.24 -10.44
N ASN A 4 -3.26 3.30 -10.82
CA ASN A 4 -2.74 4.04 -11.97
C ASN A 4 -3.11 3.41 -13.34
N HIS A 5 -3.78 2.26 -13.36
CA HIS A 5 -4.35 1.69 -14.60
C HIS A 5 -5.74 2.28 -14.90
N SER A 6 -6.22 3.26 -14.14
CA SER A 6 -7.43 4.00 -14.52
C SER A 6 -7.10 4.91 -15.71
N GLY A 7 -7.91 4.86 -16.77
CA GLY A 7 -7.60 5.60 -18.00
C GLY A 7 -8.57 5.37 -19.14
N HIS A 8 -8.28 6.01 -20.27
CA HIS A 8 -8.99 5.84 -21.53
C HIS A 8 -8.26 4.82 -22.38
N TYR A 9 -8.99 3.84 -22.86
CA TYR A 9 -8.46 2.76 -23.68
C TYR A 9 -9.17 2.76 -25.02
N HIS A 10 -8.41 2.74 -26.10
CA HIS A 10 -8.91 2.50 -27.45
C HIS A 10 -7.98 1.54 -28.18
N CYS A 11 -8.53 0.84 -29.16
CA CYS A 11 -7.79 -0.06 -30.02
C CYS A 11 -7.56 0.61 -31.37
N GLN A 12 -6.40 0.38 -31.98
CA GLN A 12 -6.11 0.79 -33.34
C GLN A 12 -5.64 -0.42 -34.15
N GLY A 13 -6.13 -0.53 -35.38
CA GLY A 13 -5.77 -1.59 -36.30
C GLY A 13 -5.46 -1.05 -37.69
N LEU A 14 -4.54 -1.71 -38.39
CA LEU A 14 -4.19 -1.41 -39.77
C LEU A 14 -4.96 -2.34 -40.71
N VAL A 15 -5.64 -1.77 -41.71
CA VAL A 15 -6.31 -2.56 -42.75
C VAL A 15 -5.37 -2.70 -43.95
N ASN A 16 -4.85 -3.91 -44.19
CA ASN A 16 -4.04 -4.26 -45.36
C ASN A 16 -4.93 -4.89 -46.44
N SER A 17 -5.53 -4.06 -47.30
CA SER A 17 -6.50 -4.51 -48.32
C SER A 17 -6.10 -4.20 -49.77
N GLY A 18 -4.80 -4.09 -50.08
CA GLY A 18 -4.30 -3.84 -51.44
C GLY A 18 -4.51 -2.41 -51.95
N VAL A 19 -5.28 -1.60 -51.20
CA VAL A 19 -5.31 -0.13 -51.21
C VAL A 19 -4.29 0.42 -50.19
N PRO A 20 -3.95 1.73 -50.22
CA PRO A 20 -3.07 2.33 -49.22
C PRO A 20 -3.55 2.00 -47.81
N ALA A 21 -2.62 1.58 -46.95
CA ALA A 21 -2.94 1.11 -45.62
C ALA A 21 -3.65 2.19 -44.80
N ALA A 22 -4.83 1.87 -44.27
CA ALA A 22 -5.66 2.78 -43.49
C ALA A 22 -5.71 2.35 -42.01
N TRP A 23 -5.51 3.29 -41.10
CA TRP A 23 -5.68 3.09 -39.66
C TRP A 23 -7.15 3.24 -39.30
N GLN A 24 -7.67 2.30 -38.52
CA GLN A 24 -9.00 2.33 -37.94
C GLN A 24 -8.89 2.34 -36.41
N GLU A 25 -9.66 3.19 -35.76
CA GLU A 25 -9.67 3.29 -34.29
C GLU A 25 -11.04 2.91 -33.73
N SER A 26 -11.06 2.29 -32.56
CA SER A 26 -12.29 2.05 -31.82
C SER A 26 -12.76 3.32 -31.11
N VAL A 27 -14.04 3.36 -30.75
CA VAL A 27 -14.52 4.32 -29.74
C VAL A 27 -13.76 4.08 -28.43
N PRO A 28 -13.26 5.13 -27.76
CA PRO A 28 -12.56 4.98 -26.49
C PRO A 28 -13.50 4.56 -25.37
N VAL A 29 -12.98 3.74 -24.44
CA VAL A 29 -13.68 3.31 -23.23
C VAL A 29 -12.91 3.81 -22.00
N THR A 30 -13.63 4.36 -21.04
CA THR A 30 -13.05 4.77 -19.75
C THR A 30 -13.09 3.59 -18.78
N VAL A 31 -11.93 3.26 -18.21
CA VAL A 31 -11.80 2.25 -17.15
C VAL A 31 -11.41 2.97 -15.86
N THR A 32 -12.15 2.72 -14.78
CA THR A 32 -11.86 3.24 -13.45
C THR A 32 -11.54 2.09 -12.51
N VAL A 33 -10.34 2.11 -11.94
CA VAL A 33 -9.92 1.13 -10.92
C VAL A 33 -10.13 1.75 -9.55
N HIS A 34 -10.99 1.13 -8.75
CA HIS A 34 -11.24 1.56 -7.37
C HIS A 34 -10.33 0.81 -6.39
N GLY A 35 -9.83 1.54 -5.41
CA GLY A 35 -9.14 0.95 -4.27
C GLY A 35 -10.13 0.49 -3.21
N VAL A 36 -9.76 -0.55 -2.47
CA VAL A 36 -10.39 -0.90 -1.19
C VAL A 36 -9.83 0.03 -0.12
N PRO A 37 -10.68 0.76 0.62
CA PRO A 37 -10.24 1.61 1.71
C PRO A 37 -9.54 0.78 2.80
N LEU A 38 -8.58 1.41 3.46
CA LEU A 38 -7.89 0.82 4.60
C LEU A 38 -8.89 0.61 5.76
N SER A 39 -9.02 -0.62 6.25
CA SER A 39 -9.89 -0.94 7.38
C SER A 39 -9.35 -2.11 8.23
N GLY A 40 -9.82 -2.20 9.48
CA GLY A 40 -9.41 -3.24 10.42
C GLY A 40 -7.93 -3.16 10.82
N VAL A 41 -7.45 -1.96 11.14
CA VAL A 41 -6.09 -1.75 11.64
C VAL A 41 -5.99 -2.28 13.07
N SER A 42 -5.03 -3.15 13.33
CA SER A 42 -4.77 -3.74 14.65
C SER A 42 -3.27 -3.81 14.94
N LEU A 43 -2.91 -3.81 16.22
CA LEU A 43 -1.54 -3.87 16.68
C LEU A 43 -1.20 -5.28 17.16
N TRP A 44 -0.17 -5.87 16.56
CA TRP A 44 0.44 -7.09 17.04
C TRP A 44 1.76 -6.79 17.75
N VAL A 45 2.03 -7.49 18.84
CA VAL A 45 3.17 -7.21 19.74
C VAL A 45 3.84 -8.52 20.15
N GLN A 46 5.17 -8.53 20.14
CA GLN A 46 5.98 -9.61 20.70
C GLN A 46 7.08 -9.03 21.61
N PRO A 47 7.29 -9.59 22.82
CA PRO A 47 6.58 -10.72 23.42
C PRO A 47 5.14 -10.41 23.85
N ILE A 48 4.25 -11.40 23.73
CA ILE A 48 2.82 -11.30 24.09
C ILE A 48 2.60 -10.90 25.56
N ARG A 49 3.58 -11.20 26.41
CA ARG A 49 3.52 -10.86 27.84
C ARG A 49 3.40 -9.36 28.09
N ARG A 50 3.65 -8.50 27.08
CA ARG A 50 3.57 -7.02 27.13
C ARG A 50 4.41 -6.40 28.26
N GLN A 51 5.29 -7.21 28.83
CA GLN A 51 6.31 -6.83 29.78
C GLN A 51 7.62 -7.17 29.09
N VAL A 52 8.39 -6.12 28.85
CA VAL A 52 9.75 -6.18 28.31
C VAL A 52 10.66 -5.58 29.36
N THR A 53 11.76 -6.26 29.63
CA THR A 53 12.82 -5.77 30.51
C THR A 53 13.84 -4.97 29.70
N LEU A 54 14.65 -4.15 30.37
CA LEU A 54 15.70 -3.40 29.70
C LEU A 54 16.66 -4.37 28.98
N GLY A 55 16.92 -4.12 27.70
CA GLY A 55 17.75 -4.98 26.85
C GLY A 55 16.96 -6.04 26.07
N ASP A 56 15.67 -6.23 26.37
CA ASP A 56 14.81 -7.08 25.55
C ASP A 56 14.51 -6.43 24.19
N HIS A 57 14.17 -7.29 23.22
CA HIS A 57 13.70 -6.87 21.92
C HIS A 57 12.17 -6.78 21.92
N LEU A 58 11.65 -5.63 21.47
CA LEU A 58 10.22 -5.38 21.32
C LEU A 58 9.89 -5.24 19.84
N VAL A 59 9.04 -6.15 19.35
CA VAL A 59 8.53 -6.12 17.98
C VAL A 59 7.08 -5.65 18.00
N LEU A 60 6.81 -4.61 17.21
CA LEU A 60 5.47 -4.12 16.93
C LEU A 60 5.18 -4.29 15.45
N ARG A 61 3.99 -4.81 15.13
CA ARG A 61 3.53 -4.95 13.75
C ARG A 61 2.14 -4.35 13.59
N CYS A 62 2.00 -3.47 12.62
CA CYS A 62 0.71 -2.92 12.22
C CYS A 62 0.07 -3.90 11.23
N VAL A 63 -1.06 -4.47 11.64
CA VAL A 63 -1.81 -5.46 10.84
C VAL A 63 -3.05 -4.78 10.30
N VAL A 64 -3.27 -4.91 8.98
CA VAL A 64 -4.40 -4.31 8.28
C VAL A 64 -5.24 -5.44 7.69
N ALA A 65 -6.54 -5.46 7.99
CA ALA A 65 -7.45 -6.47 7.47
C ALA A 65 -7.75 -6.26 5.98
N THR A 66 -8.01 -5.01 5.58
CA THR A 66 -8.27 -4.65 4.18
C THR A 66 -7.59 -3.33 3.81
N GLY A 67 -7.21 -3.18 2.55
CA GLY A 67 -6.65 -1.95 2.02
C GLY A 67 -5.89 -2.25 0.73
N THR A 68 -5.99 -1.37 -0.25
CA THR A 68 -5.22 -1.47 -1.51
C THR A 68 -4.50 -0.18 -1.83
N GLY A 69 -3.37 -0.31 -2.53
CA GLY A 69 -2.53 0.82 -2.90
C GLY A 69 -1.36 1.02 -1.94
N PRO A 70 -0.60 2.11 -2.11
CA PRO A 70 0.51 2.42 -1.22
C PRO A 70 -0.04 2.83 0.16
N LEU A 71 0.13 1.95 1.15
CA LEU A 71 -0.26 2.22 2.53
C LEU A 71 0.92 2.86 3.28
N SER A 72 0.64 3.93 4.02
CA SER A 72 1.62 4.61 4.87
C SER A 72 1.37 4.29 6.33
N PHE A 73 2.44 3.98 7.06
CA PHE A 73 2.39 3.60 8.47
C PHE A 73 3.33 4.49 9.27
N THR A 74 2.86 4.96 10.42
CA THR A 74 3.59 5.85 11.33
C THR A 74 3.51 5.29 12.74
N TRP A 75 4.66 5.15 13.38
CA TRP A 75 4.74 4.71 14.77
C TRP A 75 4.86 5.93 15.69
N LEU A 76 3.88 6.11 16.56
CA LEU A 76 3.82 7.22 17.51
C LEU A 76 3.92 6.66 18.93
N TRP A 77 4.85 7.21 19.71
CA TRP A 77 4.90 6.99 21.14
C TRP A 77 4.27 8.17 21.87
N THR A 78 3.51 7.88 22.94
CA THR A 78 2.80 8.89 23.75
C THR A 78 3.18 8.82 25.23
N GLY A 79 4.31 8.19 25.59
CA GLY A 79 4.69 7.91 26.98
C GLY A 79 5.19 9.13 27.75
N SER A 80 6.24 9.79 27.26
CA SER A 80 6.78 11.04 27.86
C SER A 80 6.50 12.30 27.02
N GLY A 81 5.69 12.16 25.97
CA GLY A 81 5.42 13.16 24.94
C GLY A 81 4.99 12.47 23.64
N ARG A 82 4.68 13.23 22.59
CA ARG A 82 4.40 12.66 21.26
C ARG A 82 5.71 12.58 20.48
N GLU A 83 6.23 11.36 20.32
CA GLU A 83 7.47 11.10 19.60
C GLU A 83 7.23 10.18 18.40
N LEU A 84 7.97 10.41 17.32
CA LEU A 84 7.94 9.58 16.12
C LEU A 84 9.02 8.49 16.26
N LEU A 85 8.59 7.23 16.33
CA LEU A 85 9.52 6.10 16.48
C LEU A 85 9.98 5.54 15.12
N GLY A 86 9.18 5.72 14.07
CA GLY A 86 9.50 5.19 12.75
C GLY A 86 8.33 5.14 11.79
N THR A 87 8.58 4.55 10.62
CA THR A 87 7.59 4.34 9.56
C THR A 87 7.64 2.90 9.05
N GLY A 88 6.56 2.44 8.42
CA GLY A 88 6.44 1.08 7.88
C GLY A 88 5.60 0.14 8.76
N PRO A 89 5.23 -1.04 8.24
CA PRO A 89 4.29 -1.95 8.91
C PRO A 89 4.91 -2.67 10.12
N HIS A 90 6.22 -2.55 10.33
CA HIS A 90 7.00 -3.24 11.34
C HIS A 90 7.92 -2.24 12.04
N LEU A 91 7.95 -2.27 13.37
CA LEU A 91 8.86 -1.49 14.20
C LEU A 91 9.54 -2.43 15.17
N GLU A 92 10.86 -2.36 15.20
CA GLU A 92 11.67 -3.02 16.21
C GLU A 92 12.29 -1.98 17.12
N LEU A 93 12.10 -2.17 18.42
CA LEU A 93 12.77 -1.38 19.44
C LEU A 93 13.76 -2.29 20.13
N GLN A 94 15.03 -1.92 20.01
CA GLN A 94 16.15 -2.55 20.69
C GLN A 94 16.98 -1.46 21.36
N HIS A 95 17.52 -1.75 22.54
CA HIS A 95 18.51 -0.87 23.15
C HIS A 95 19.86 -1.16 22.48
N VAL A 96 20.37 -0.21 21.68
CA VAL A 96 21.82 -0.12 21.42
C VAL A 96 22.39 0.60 22.62
N GLY A 97 23.06 -0.16 23.50
CA GLY A 97 23.80 0.40 24.63
C GLY A 97 24.96 1.30 24.18
#